data_AF-A0A7W0JLD7-F1
#
_entry.id   AF-A0A7W0JLD7-F1
#
_cell.length_a   1.000
_cell.length_b   1.000
_cell.length_c   1.000
_cell.angle_alpha   90.00
_cell.angle_beta   90.00
_cell.angle_gamma   90.00
#
_symmetry.space_group_name_H-M   'P 1'
#
loop_
_entity.id
_entity.type
_entity.pdbx_description
1 polymer ?
#
loop_
_entity_poly.entity_id
_entity_poly.type
_entity_poly.pdbx_seq_one_letter_code
_entity_poly.pdbx_strand_id
1 'polypeptide(L)'
;MEALLAFGAALLALRLSGLLAARWRSTGAPHLAAWSAGLGAYALGAAALAWGAAAGWDDRSFRAYYLFGGLLTAPLLGAGSLLGIGRRAAAPVVLVYTGLALGIAIAVPLSTPVDGTTIPEAQAHLELFPARILAIVGNVTGSIALIGVALLTIRKRLLGNSLLLAGVAVAAIGSALAGLGAGETSLFVAVAAALIYLGSTVRS
;
A
#
# COMPACT_ATOMS: atom_id res chain seq x y z
N MET A 1 22.48 -2.58 -2.66
CA MET A 1 21.88 -3.58 -1.76
C MET A 1 20.38 -3.32 -1.66
N GLU A 2 19.95 -2.08 -1.38
CA GLU A 2 18.54 -1.67 -1.41
C GLU A 2 17.72 -2.13 -2.62
N ALA A 3 18.20 -1.97 -3.86
CA ALA A 3 17.47 -2.41 -5.04
C ALA A 3 17.11 -3.90 -5.01
N LEU A 4 18.02 -4.76 -4.53
CA LEU A 4 17.78 -6.20 -4.41
C LEU A 4 16.78 -6.51 -3.27
N LEU A 5 16.88 -5.79 -2.15
CA LEU A 5 15.95 -5.92 -1.04
C LEU A 5 14.54 -5.48 -1.44
N ALA A 6 14.43 -4.34 -2.13
CA ALA A 6 13.17 -3.81 -2.65
C ALA A 6 12.52 -4.79 -3.63
N PHE A 7 13.34 -5.35 -4.54
CA PHE A 7 12.88 -6.34 -5.50
C PHE A 7 12.42 -7.63 -4.80
N GLY A 8 13.17 -8.13 -3.82
CA GLY A 8 12.79 -9.28 -3.00
C GLY A 8 11.49 -9.03 -2.23
N ALA A 9 11.33 -7.84 -1.64
CA ALA A 9 10.11 -7.43 -0.95
C ALA A 9 8.91 -7.36 -1.91
N ALA A 10 9.12 -6.84 -3.13
CA ALA A 10 8.09 -6.79 -4.17
C ALA A 10 7.64 -8.20 -4.58
N LEU A 11 8.57 -9.13 -4.81
CA LEU A 11 8.24 -10.52 -5.15
C LEU A 11 7.51 -11.23 -4.01
N LEU A 12 7.93 -11.01 -2.77
CA LEU A 12 7.25 -11.54 -1.59
C LEU A 12 5.81 -11.01 -1.53
N ALA A 13 5.63 -9.69 -1.54
CA ALA A 13 4.31 -9.06 -1.47
C ALA A 13 3.41 -9.50 -2.64
N LEU A 14 3.96 -9.64 -3.85
CA LEU A 14 3.23 -10.14 -5.02
C LEU A 14 2.79 -11.59 -4.82
N ARG A 15 3.65 -12.45 -4.29
CA ARG A 15 3.30 -13.84 -3.99
C ARG A 15 2.18 -13.91 -2.95
N LEU A 16 2.26 -13.11 -1.88
CA LEU A 16 1.24 -13.05 -0.83
C LEU A 16 -0.10 -12.52 -1.36
N SER A 17 -0.06 -11.49 -2.21
CA SER A 17 -1.23 -10.99 -2.94
C SER A 17 -1.88 -12.09 -3.79
N GLY A 18 -1.08 -12.88 -4.51
CA GLY A 18 -1.56 -14.01 -5.32
C GLY A 18 -2.22 -15.11 -4.51
N LEU A 19 -1.70 -15.41 -3.31
CA LEU A 19 -2.32 -16.38 -2.40
C LEU A 19 -3.71 -15.90 -1.92
N LEU A 20 -3.85 -14.60 -1.62
CA LEU A 20 -5.15 -14.02 -1.28
C LEU A 20 -6.11 -14.03 -2.48
N ALA A 21 -5.61 -13.76 -3.69
CA ALA A 21 -6.40 -13.84 -4.92
C ALA A 21 -6.93 -15.26 -5.17
N ALA A 22 -6.09 -16.28 -4.98
CA ALA A 22 -6.49 -17.67 -5.10
C ALA A 22 -7.59 -18.03 -4.09
N ARG A 23 -7.43 -17.60 -2.82
CA ARG A 23 -8.45 -17.80 -1.79
C ARG A 23 -9.74 -17.05 -2.09
N TRP A 24 -9.66 -15.82 -2.60
CA TRP A 24 -10.83 -15.06 -3.06
C TRP A 24 -11.59 -15.83 -4.14
N ARG A 25 -10.91 -16.32 -5.19
CA ARG A 25 -11.54 -17.10 -6.27
C ARG A 25 -12.27 -18.33 -5.75
N SER A 26 -11.71 -19.01 -4.74
CA SER A 26 -12.35 -20.20 -4.14
C SER A 26 -13.53 -19.90 -3.19
N THR A 27 -13.60 -18.70 -2.61
CA THR A 27 -14.58 -18.37 -1.56
C THR A 27 -15.58 -17.29 -1.95
N GLY A 28 -15.32 -16.54 -3.02
CA GLY A 28 -16.10 -15.36 -3.41
C GLY A 28 -16.04 -14.20 -2.40
N ALA A 29 -15.22 -14.29 -1.34
CA ALA A 29 -15.28 -13.33 -0.25
C ALA A 29 -14.66 -11.98 -0.65
N PRO A 30 -15.44 -10.88 -0.74
CA PRO A 30 -14.99 -9.62 -1.34
C PRO A 30 -13.85 -8.94 -0.58
N HIS A 31 -13.76 -9.15 0.73
CA HIS A 31 -12.66 -8.63 1.53
C HIS A 31 -11.31 -9.18 1.07
N LEU A 32 -11.23 -10.44 0.66
CA LEU A 32 -9.99 -11.05 0.17
C LEU A 32 -9.54 -10.44 -1.16
N ALA A 33 -10.47 -10.04 -2.02
CA ALA A 33 -10.15 -9.32 -3.25
C ALA A 33 -9.50 -7.96 -2.94
N ALA A 34 -10.07 -7.20 -2.02
CA ALA A 34 -9.52 -5.90 -1.62
C ALA A 34 -8.17 -6.02 -0.90
N TRP A 35 -8.01 -7.00 0.00
CA TRP A 35 -6.71 -7.30 0.63
C TRP A 35 -5.65 -7.72 -0.38
N SER A 36 -6.04 -8.58 -1.35
CA SER A 36 -5.15 -8.99 -2.45
C SER A 36 -4.75 -7.79 -3.30
N ALA A 37 -5.69 -6.93 -3.67
CA ALA A 37 -5.41 -5.72 -4.43
C ALA A 37 -4.50 -4.75 -3.66
N GLY A 38 -4.71 -4.58 -2.35
CA GLY A 38 -3.86 -3.73 -1.51
C GLY A 38 -2.43 -4.26 -1.39
N LEU A 39 -2.24 -5.57 -1.18
CA LEU A 39 -0.89 -6.17 -1.21
C LEU A 39 -0.27 -6.15 -2.61
N GLY A 40 -1.09 -6.25 -3.66
CA GLY A 40 -0.63 -6.12 -5.05
C GLY A 40 -0.14 -4.71 -5.36
N ALA A 41 -0.89 -3.68 -4.93
CA ALA A 41 -0.44 -2.30 -4.99
C ALA A 41 0.86 -2.12 -4.17
N TYR A 42 0.94 -2.69 -2.97
CA TYR A 42 2.15 -2.59 -2.17
C TYR A 42 3.37 -3.22 -2.87
N ALA A 43 3.18 -4.37 -3.52
CA ALA A 43 4.21 -5.03 -4.32
C ALA A 43 4.68 -4.17 -5.50
N LEU A 44 3.75 -3.52 -6.21
CA LEU A 44 4.07 -2.63 -7.33
C LEU A 44 4.76 -1.34 -6.88
N GLY A 45 4.39 -0.81 -5.70
CA GLY A 45 5.11 0.31 -5.07
C GLY A 45 6.55 -0.08 -4.71
N ALA A 46 6.74 -1.27 -4.15
CA ALA A 46 8.08 -1.82 -3.86
C ALA A 46 8.89 -2.11 -5.13
N ALA A 47 8.24 -2.57 -6.21
CA ALA A 47 8.90 -2.75 -7.50
C ALA A 47 9.34 -1.41 -8.12
N ALA A 48 8.53 -0.36 -7.98
CA ALA A 48 8.91 0.99 -8.38
C ALA A 48 10.08 1.54 -7.55
N LEU A 49 10.09 1.27 -6.24
CA LEU A 49 11.24 1.57 -5.37
C LEU A 49 12.51 0.83 -5.84
N ALA A 50 12.39 -0.45 -6.18
CA ALA A 50 13.50 -1.24 -6.71
C ALA A 50 14.03 -0.68 -8.04
N TRP A 51 13.11 -0.25 -8.93
CA TRP A 51 13.47 0.42 -10.18
C TRP A 51 14.24 1.71 -9.88
N GLY A 52 13.68 2.63 -9.09
CA GLY A 52 14.33 3.89 -8.74
C GLY A 52 15.71 3.70 -8.09
N ALA A 53 15.84 2.72 -7.20
CA ALA A 53 17.11 2.39 -6.55
C ALA A 53 18.14 1.72 -7.48
N ALA A 54 17.71 1.01 -8.52
CA ALA A 54 18.59 0.30 -9.44
C ALA A 54 19.06 1.17 -10.62
N ALA A 55 18.16 1.98 -11.18
CA ALA A 55 18.39 2.70 -12.43
C ALA A 55 18.36 4.23 -12.27
N GLY A 56 18.12 4.73 -11.06
CA GLY A 56 17.75 6.13 -10.83
C GLY A 56 16.25 6.35 -10.99
N TRP A 57 15.78 7.46 -10.44
CA TRP A 57 14.38 7.88 -10.53
C TRP A 57 14.12 8.67 -11.80
N ASP A 58 12.94 8.46 -12.34
CA ASP A 58 12.38 9.16 -13.47
C ASP A 58 10.87 9.36 -13.26
N ASP A 59 10.22 10.10 -14.16
CA ASP A 59 8.78 10.38 -14.09
C ASP A 59 7.93 9.10 -14.00
N ARG A 60 8.37 8.00 -14.62
CA ARG A 60 7.60 6.75 -14.71
C ARG A 60 7.65 5.97 -13.41
N SER A 61 8.84 5.75 -12.89
CA SER A 61 9.09 5.10 -11.60
C SER A 61 8.46 5.90 -10.46
N PHE A 62 8.55 7.23 -10.49
CA PHE A 62 7.86 8.09 -9.52
C PHE A 62 6.34 7.96 -9.60
N ARG A 63 5.74 8.03 -10.79
CA ARG A 63 4.28 7.86 -10.95
C ARG A 63 3.81 6.49 -10.49
N ALA A 64 4.55 5.42 -10.81
CA ALA A 64 4.24 4.08 -10.34
C ALA A 64 4.32 3.99 -8.81
N TYR A 65 5.41 4.49 -8.22
CA TYR A 65 5.60 4.53 -6.77
C TYR A 65 4.48 5.32 -6.07
N TYR A 66 4.16 6.51 -6.58
CA TYR A 66 3.13 7.38 -6.03
C TYR A 66 1.72 6.80 -6.16
N LEU A 67 1.38 6.18 -7.31
CA LEU A 67 0.10 5.53 -7.51
C LEU A 67 -0.05 4.32 -6.58
N PHE A 68 0.89 3.39 -6.63
CA PHE A 68 0.73 2.11 -5.96
C PHE A 68 1.01 2.20 -4.46
N GLY A 69 2.10 2.85 -4.07
CA GLY A 69 2.45 3.07 -2.66
C GLY A 69 1.63 4.20 -2.04
N GLY A 70 1.61 5.37 -2.70
CA GLY A 70 1.02 6.59 -2.14
C GLY A 70 -0.50 6.68 -2.24
N LEU A 71 -1.13 6.20 -3.33
CA LEU A 71 -2.57 6.34 -3.52
C LEU A 71 -3.34 5.06 -3.21
N LEU A 72 -2.89 3.89 -3.65
CA LEU A 72 -3.75 2.70 -3.65
C LEU A 72 -3.61 1.79 -2.44
N THR A 73 -2.41 1.62 -1.89
CA THR A 73 -2.14 0.61 -0.85
C THR A 73 -3.05 0.77 0.37
N ALA A 74 -2.97 1.89 1.10
CA ALA A 74 -3.74 2.06 2.33
C ALA A 74 -5.28 2.03 2.11
N PRO A 75 -5.84 2.71 1.09
CA PRO A 75 -7.28 2.61 0.79
C PRO A 75 -7.78 1.20 0.50
N LEU A 76 -7.04 0.40 -0.28
CA LEU A 76 -7.44 -0.97 -0.60
C LEU A 76 -7.39 -1.88 0.62
N LEU A 77 -6.36 -1.76 1.47
CA LEU A 77 -6.27 -2.52 2.72
C LEU A 77 -7.36 -2.11 3.73
N GLY A 78 -7.65 -0.81 3.83
CA GLY A 78 -8.77 -0.28 4.62
C GLY A 78 -10.12 -0.79 4.14
N ALA A 79 -10.35 -0.81 2.84
CA ALA A 79 -11.56 -1.39 2.25
C ALA A 79 -11.67 -2.89 2.52
N GLY A 80 -10.56 -3.64 2.43
CA GLY A 80 -10.51 -5.05 2.82
C GLY A 80 -10.93 -5.27 4.27
N SER A 81 -10.51 -4.38 5.18
CA SER A 81 -10.91 -4.42 6.58
C SER A 81 -12.41 -4.18 6.77
N LEU A 82 -12.97 -3.14 6.15
CA LEU A 82 -14.39 -2.81 6.21
C LEU A 82 -15.28 -3.91 5.61
N LEU A 83 -14.88 -4.46 4.47
CA LEU A 83 -15.55 -5.60 3.84
C LEU A 83 -15.48 -6.85 4.73
N GLY A 84 -14.37 -7.03 5.47
CA GLY A 84 -14.18 -8.13 6.40
C GLY A 84 -15.17 -8.16 7.57
N ILE A 85 -15.68 -6.99 7.97
CA ILE A 85 -16.76 -6.87 8.98
C ILE A 85 -18.15 -6.65 8.34
N GLY A 86 -18.30 -6.90 7.05
CA GLY A 86 -19.60 -6.88 6.35
C GLY A 86 -20.05 -5.50 5.84
N ARG A 87 -19.21 -4.46 5.84
CA ARG A 87 -19.55 -3.14 5.31
C ARG A 87 -19.46 -3.11 3.78
N ARG A 88 -20.48 -3.64 3.11
CA ARG A 88 -20.51 -3.82 1.64
C ARG A 88 -20.34 -2.53 0.83
N ALA A 89 -20.76 -1.37 1.37
CA ALA A 89 -20.58 -0.07 0.72
C ALA A 89 -19.11 0.29 0.45
N ALA A 90 -18.15 -0.31 1.17
CA ALA A 90 -16.73 -0.09 0.93
C ALA A 90 -16.28 -0.54 -0.48
N ALA A 91 -16.96 -1.51 -1.10
CA ALA A 91 -16.60 -2.01 -2.42
C ALA A 91 -16.79 -0.96 -3.54
N PRO A 92 -17.98 -0.38 -3.77
CA PRO A 92 -18.13 0.66 -4.78
C PRO A 92 -17.30 1.92 -4.47
N VAL A 93 -17.17 2.29 -3.19
CA VAL A 93 -16.36 3.44 -2.77
C VAL A 93 -14.90 3.26 -3.16
N VAL A 94 -14.29 2.11 -2.84
CA VAL A 94 -12.87 1.89 -3.15
C VAL A 94 -12.64 1.72 -4.65
N LEU A 95 -13.62 1.21 -5.40
CA LEU A 95 -13.54 1.14 -6.87
C LEU A 95 -13.52 2.53 -7.50
N VAL A 96 -14.43 3.43 -7.09
CA VAL A 96 -14.45 4.82 -7.56
C VAL A 96 -13.15 5.54 -7.19
N TYR A 97 -12.69 5.37 -5.94
CA TYR A 97 -11.43 5.92 -5.48
C TYR A 97 -10.25 5.42 -6.33
N THR A 98 -10.19 4.11 -6.62
CA THR A 98 -9.13 3.51 -7.45
C THR A 98 -9.11 4.10 -8.86
N GLY A 99 -10.29 4.26 -9.47
CA GLY A 99 -10.41 4.90 -10.79
C GLY A 99 -9.94 6.35 -10.77
N LEU A 100 -10.31 7.12 -9.74
CA LEU A 100 -9.86 8.50 -9.57
C LEU A 100 -8.35 8.59 -9.35
N ALA A 101 -7.79 7.74 -8.49
CA ALA A 101 -6.35 7.67 -8.22
C ALA A 101 -5.55 7.34 -9.49
N LEU A 102 -6.01 6.36 -10.28
CA LEU A 102 -5.40 6.03 -11.56
C LEU A 102 -5.49 7.18 -12.55
N GLY A 103 -6.65 7.83 -12.66
CA GLY A 103 -6.86 9.00 -13.51
C GLY A 103 -5.91 10.14 -13.15
N ILE A 104 -5.78 10.46 -11.86
CA ILE A 104 -4.84 11.48 -11.36
C ILE A 104 -3.39 11.11 -11.68
N ALA A 105 -2.99 9.87 -11.41
CA ALA A 105 -1.60 9.44 -11.63
C ALA A 105 -1.19 9.49 -13.11
N ILE A 106 -2.15 9.42 -14.04
CA ILE A 106 -1.92 9.56 -15.48
C ILE A 106 -2.03 11.03 -15.93
N ALA A 107 -3.07 11.74 -15.50
CA ALA A 107 -3.46 13.03 -16.08
C ALA A 107 -2.78 14.24 -15.44
N VAL A 108 -2.40 14.18 -14.16
CA VAL A 108 -1.79 15.33 -13.49
C VAL A 108 -0.35 15.51 -13.98
N PRO A 109 0.02 16.70 -14.51
CA PRO A 109 1.38 16.98 -14.92
C PRO A 109 2.30 17.07 -13.70
N LEU A 110 3.58 16.73 -13.89
CA LEU A 110 4.59 17.02 -12.87
C LEU A 110 5.03 18.47 -13.01
N SER A 111 5.12 19.19 -11.89
CA SER A 111 5.58 20.58 -11.86
C SER A 111 7.06 20.70 -12.23
N THR A 112 7.83 19.67 -11.91
CA THR A 112 9.25 19.53 -12.26
C THR A 112 9.53 18.08 -12.65
N PRO A 113 10.40 17.83 -13.64
CA PRO A 113 10.85 16.48 -13.96
C PRO A 113 11.47 15.79 -12.76
N VAL A 114 11.34 14.47 -12.69
CA VAL A 114 11.96 13.65 -11.64
C VAL A 114 13.31 13.13 -12.15
N ASP A 115 14.34 13.30 -11.34
CA ASP A 115 15.67 12.75 -11.55
C ASP A 115 16.36 12.40 -10.22
N GLY A 116 17.54 11.77 -10.31
CA GLY A 116 18.38 11.47 -9.16
C GLY A 116 18.28 10.03 -8.63
N THR A 117 18.95 9.77 -7.51
CA THR A 117 19.10 8.41 -6.94
C THR A 117 18.39 8.23 -5.60
N THR A 118 17.84 9.31 -5.05
CA THR A 118 17.09 9.32 -3.78
C THR A 118 15.60 9.27 -4.05
N ILE A 119 14.83 8.75 -3.10
CA ILE A 119 13.36 8.71 -3.20
C ILE A 119 12.83 10.14 -3.39
N PRO A 120 12.13 10.45 -4.50
CA PRO A 120 11.69 11.81 -4.81
C PRO A 120 10.63 12.29 -3.83
N GLU A 121 10.76 13.54 -3.38
CA GLU A 121 9.74 14.17 -2.55
C GLU A 121 8.53 14.55 -3.40
N ALA A 122 7.35 14.03 -3.06
CA ALA A 122 6.14 14.31 -3.84
C ALA A 122 5.82 15.81 -3.95
N GLN A 123 6.16 16.62 -2.93
CA GLN A 123 5.94 18.07 -2.96
C GLN A 123 6.82 18.85 -3.93
N ALA A 124 7.95 18.29 -4.36
CA ALA A 124 8.82 18.91 -5.35
C ALA A 124 8.26 18.75 -6.78
N HIS A 125 7.50 17.67 -7.01
CA HIS A 125 7.04 17.28 -8.35
C HIS A 125 5.51 17.39 -8.54
N LEU A 126 4.74 17.46 -7.45
CA LEU A 126 3.28 17.52 -7.50
C LEU A 126 2.75 18.70 -6.68
N GLU A 127 1.84 19.45 -7.29
CA GLU A 127 1.02 20.42 -6.59
C GLU A 127 0.16 19.75 -5.51
N LEU A 128 -0.25 20.56 -4.52
CA LEU A 128 -1.07 20.06 -3.42
C LEU A 128 -2.38 19.45 -3.93
N PHE A 129 -3.12 20.19 -4.77
CA PHE A 129 -4.36 19.72 -5.37
C PHE A 129 -4.14 19.42 -6.85
N PRO A 130 -4.69 18.30 -7.39
CA PRO A 130 -5.52 17.32 -6.70
C PRO A 130 -4.73 16.12 -6.12
N ALA A 131 -3.51 15.88 -6.60
CA ALA A 131 -2.80 14.61 -6.39
C ALA A 131 -2.42 14.35 -4.93
N ARG A 132 -1.88 15.36 -4.23
CA ARG A 132 -1.44 15.19 -2.82
C ARG A 132 -2.61 15.18 -1.86
N ILE A 133 -3.65 15.99 -2.09
CA ILE A 133 -4.90 15.90 -1.31
C ILE A 133 -5.51 14.50 -1.42
N LEU A 134 -5.58 13.92 -2.62
CA LEU A 134 -6.15 12.57 -2.77
C LEU A 134 -5.31 11.50 -2.05
N ALA A 135 -3.99 11.61 -2.10
CA ALA A 135 -3.10 10.71 -1.35
C ALA A 135 -3.28 10.87 0.16
N ILE A 136 -3.33 12.11 0.69
CA ILE A 136 -3.57 12.37 2.11
C ILE A 136 -4.91 11.76 2.54
N VAL A 137 -6.00 12.10 1.84
CA VAL A 137 -7.34 11.61 2.17
C VAL A 137 -7.40 10.08 2.09
N GLY A 138 -6.84 9.49 1.04
CA GLY A 138 -6.78 8.03 0.87
C GLY A 138 -6.02 7.35 2.00
N ASN A 139 -4.79 7.77 2.29
CA ASN A 139 -3.99 7.18 3.36
C ASN A 139 -4.65 7.31 4.72
N VAL A 140 -5.18 8.50 5.06
CA VAL A 140 -5.82 8.75 6.35
C VAL A 140 -7.07 7.87 6.49
N THR A 141 -7.98 7.92 5.52
CA THR A 141 -9.24 7.14 5.59
C THR A 141 -8.99 5.64 5.53
N GLY A 142 -8.09 5.17 4.67
CA GLY A 142 -7.69 3.76 4.58
C GLY A 142 -7.04 3.24 5.86
N SER A 143 -6.13 4.01 6.45
CA SER A 143 -5.46 3.65 7.71
C SER A 143 -6.45 3.66 8.88
N ILE A 144 -7.33 4.66 9.00
CA ILE A 144 -8.38 4.70 10.02
C ILE A 144 -9.29 3.48 9.88
N ALA A 145 -9.71 3.14 8.66
CA ALA A 145 -10.55 1.98 8.41
C ALA A 145 -9.86 0.68 8.84
N LEU A 146 -8.60 0.48 8.47
CA LEU A 146 -7.83 -0.71 8.83
C LEU A 146 -7.61 -0.81 10.35
N ILE A 147 -6.98 0.22 10.94
CA ILE A 147 -6.61 0.26 12.35
C ILE A 147 -7.88 0.22 13.21
N GLY A 148 -8.89 1.00 12.86
CA GLY A 148 -10.17 1.05 13.56
C GLY A 148 -10.87 -0.31 13.59
N VAL A 149 -10.97 -0.99 12.44
CA VAL A 149 -11.56 -2.33 12.39
C VAL A 149 -10.74 -3.34 13.19
N ALA A 150 -9.41 -3.31 13.09
CA ALA A 150 -8.53 -4.21 13.83
C ALA A 150 -8.67 -4.02 15.35
N LEU A 151 -8.73 -2.77 15.84
CA LEU A 151 -8.94 -2.46 17.25
C LEU A 151 -10.35 -2.86 17.72
N LEU A 152 -11.39 -2.50 16.96
CA LEU A 152 -12.79 -2.83 17.31
C LEU A 152 -13.03 -4.34 17.42
N THR A 153 -12.30 -5.14 16.64
CA THR A 153 -12.47 -6.60 16.60
C THR A 153 -11.36 -7.36 17.31
N ILE A 154 -10.43 -6.68 18.01
CA ILE A 154 -9.21 -7.29 18.57
C ILE A 154 -9.51 -8.43 19.55
N ARG A 155 -10.57 -8.30 20.35
CA ARG A 155 -10.96 -9.35 21.32
C ARG A 155 -11.46 -10.63 20.63
N LYS A 156 -11.99 -10.50 19.41
CA LYS A 156 -12.47 -11.63 18.60
C LYS A 156 -11.35 -12.25 17.77
N ARG A 157 -10.36 -11.47 17.37
CA ARG A 157 -9.24 -11.90 16.50
C ARG A 157 -7.91 -11.38 17.01
N LEU A 158 -7.53 -11.74 18.24
CA LEU A 158 -6.37 -11.14 18.90
C LEU A 158 -5.11 -11.27 18.07
N LEU A 159 -4.70 -12.49 17.72
CA LEU A 159 -3.49 -12.72 16.94
C LEU A 159 -3.57 -12.05 15.56
N GLY A 160 -4.65 -12.27 14.81
CA GLY A 160 -4.82 -11.71 13.47
C GLY A 160 -4.76 -10.18 13.46
N ASN A 161 -5.46 -9.53 14.38
CA ASN A 161 -5.51 -8.08 14.45
C ASN A 161 -4.22 -7.47 15.02
N SER A 162 -3.56 -8.13 15.99
CA SER A 162 -2.24 -7.71 16.46
C SER A 162 -1.20 -7.74 15.33
N LEU A 163 -1.22 -8.78 14.48
CA LEU A 163 -0.34 -8.86 13.31
C LEU A 163 -0.65 -7.78 12.28
N LEU A 164 -1.93 -7.48 12.00
CA LEU A 164 -2.32 -6.38 11.13
C LEU A 164 -1.80 -5.03 11.64
N LEU A 165 -2.02 -4.75 12.93
CA LEU A 165 -1.57 -3.51 13.56
C LEU A 165 -0.04 -3.39 13.56
N ALA A 166 0.67 -4.49 13.86
CA ALA A 166 2.11 -4.53 13.78
C ALA A 166 2.61 -4.30 12.35
N GLY A 167 1.99 -4.92 11.35
CA GLY A 167 2.35 -4.72 9.94
C GLY A 167 2.17 -3.28 9.48
N VAL A 168 1.06 -2.63 9.86
CA VAL A 168 0.84 -1.21 9.59
C VAL A 168 1.84 -0.31 10.32
N ALA A 169 2.16 -0.61 11.58
CA ALA A 169 3.17 0.13 12.33
C ALA A 169 4.55 0.01 11.70
N VAL A 170 4.97 -1.20 11.28
CA VAL A 170 6.23 -1.44 10.58
C VAL A 170 6.28 -0.67 9.26
N ALA A 171 5.20 -0.68 8.47
CA ALA A 171 5.13 0.10 7.24
C ALA A 171 5.23 1.61 7.51
N ALA A 172 4.53 2.12 8.52
CA ALA A 172 4.55 3.53 8.88
C ALA A 172 5.94 3.98 9.36
N ILE A 173 6.62 3.17 10.17
CA ILE A 173 7.99 3.43 10.62
C ILE A 173 8.95 3.44 9.42
N GLY A 174 8.83 2.46 8.51
CA GLY A 174 9.64 2.41 7.28
C GLY A 174 9.46 3.66 6.43
N SER A 175 8.22 4.10 6.21
CA SER A 175 7.92 5.34 5.48
C SER A 175 8.45 6.60 6.17
N ALA A 176 8.37 6.68 7.50
CA ALA A 176 8.90 7.80 8.26
C ALA A 176 10.44 7.87 8.16
N LEU A 177 11.12 6.73 8.27
CA LEU A 177 12.57 6.64 8.10
C LEU A 177 13.01 6.99 6.69
N ALA A 178 12.29 6.53 5.66
CA ALA A 178 12.53 6.92 4.27
C ALA A 178 12.46 8.44 4.09
N GLY A 179 11.46 9.10 4.70
CA GLY A 179 11.30 10.55 4.66
C GLY A 179 12.38 11.34 5.41
N LEU A 180 13.11 10.71 6.33
CA LEU A 180 14.26 11.30 7.03
C LEU A 180 15.58 11.05 6.29
N GLY A 181 15.56 10.40 5.13
CA GLY A 181 16.76 10.00 4.40
C GLY A 181 17.57 8.89 5.09
N ALA A 182 16.99 8.22 6.10
CA ALA A 182 17.61 7.04 6.69
C ALA A 182 17.59 5.90 5.67
N GLY A 183 18.69 5.12 5.63
CA GLY A 183 18.95 4.09 4.62
C GLY A 183 17.94 2.92 4.55
N GLU A 184 18.32 1.90 3.80
CA GLU A 184 17.57 0.70 3.37
C GLU A 184 16.20 0.45 4.04
N THR A 185 15.11 0.87 3.39
CA THR A 185 13.75 0.77 3.94
C THR A 185 12.98 -0.45 3.44
N SER A 186 13.56 -1.18 2.50
CA SER A 186 12.97 -2.36 1.87
C SER A 186 12.71 -3.53 2.82
N LEU A 187 13.46 -3.62 3.92
CA LEU A 187 13.19 -4.62 4.97
C LEU A 187 11.84 -4.38 5.65
N PHE A 188 11.50 -3.12 5.93
CA PHE A 188 10.20 -2.75 6.51
C PHE A 188 9.07 -3.16 5.58
N VAL A 189 9.26 -3.00 4.27
CA VAL A 189 8.28 -3.41 3.26
C VAL A 189 8.03 -4.92 3.31
N ALA A 190 9.09 -5.73 3.31
CA ALA A 190 8.96 -7.18 3.36
C ALA A 190 8.28 -7.66 4.66
N VAL A 191 8.71 -7.12 5.81
CA VAL A 191 8.15 -7.48 7.12
C VAL A 191 6.69 -7.04 7.24
N ALA A 192 6.36 -5.81 6.82
CA ALA A 192 4.99 -5.32 6.81
C ALA A 192 4.08 -6.18 5.93
N ALA A 193 4.51 -6.53 4.72
CA ALA A 193 3.74 -7.36 3.80
C ALA A 193 3.44 -8.75 4.41
N ALA A 194 4.44 -9.37 5.04
CA ALA A 194 4.27 -10.66 5.72
C ALA A 194 3.29 -10.57 6.90
N LEU A 195 3.44 -9.56 7.76
CA LEU A 195 2.57 -9.34 8.92
C LEU A 195 1.12 -9.05 8.49
N ILE A 196 0.93 -8.21 7.46
CA ILE A 196 -0.40 -7.90 6.92
C ILE A 196 -1.06 -9.16 6.34
N TYR A 197 -0.32 -9.94 5.55
CA TYR A 197 -0.84 -11.20 5.01
C TYR A 197 -1.24 -12.19 6.12
N LEU A 198 -0.35 -12.43 7.09
CA LEU A 198 -0.63 -13.34 8.20
C LEU A 198 -1.84 -12.85 9.01
N GLY A 199 -1.87 -11.57 9.35
CA GLY A 199 -2.99 -10.98 10.07
C GLY A 199 -4.33 -11.10 9.34
N SER A 200 -4.32 -10.96 8.01
CA SER A 200 -5.52 -11.13 7.18
C SER A 200 -6.02 -12.58 7.11
N THR A 201 -5.14 -13.57 7.23
CA THR A 201 -5.43 -14.98 6.95
C THR A 201 -5.67 -15.83 8.19
N VAL A 202 -5.07 -15.47 9.34
CA VAL A 202 -5.28 -16.13 10.64
C VAL A 202 -6.76 -16.08 11.00
N ARG A 203 -7.39 -17.24 11.08
CA ARG A 203 -8.76 -17.38 11.61
C ARG A 203 -8.70 -17.34 13.14
N SER A 204 -9.77 -16.84 13.73
CA SER A 204 -10.07 -17.08 15.14
C SER A 204 -10.86 -18.35 15.33
#